data_AF-A0A537W5B3-F1
#
_entry.id   AF-A0A537W5B3-F1
#
_cell.length_a   1.000
_cell.length_b   1.000
_cell.length_c   1.000
_cell.angle_alpha   90.00
_cell.angle_beta   90.00
_cell.angle_gamma   90.00
#
_symmetry.space_group_name_H-M   'P 1'
#
loop_
_entity.id
_entity.type
_entity.pdbx_description
1 polymer ?
#
loop_
_entity_poly.entity_id
_entity_poly.type
_entity_poly.pdbx_seq_one_letter_code
_entity_poly.pdbx_strand_id
1 'polypeptide(L)'
;MAMMVVLLEATDGEFSVRPDQISQLARLGVSNLALVRDPHTVGIVLEGWLFDPARSGAEAVRSIANGGRALHPVLHMAVTTAVPEGGRDVRDIPHART
;
A
#
# COMPACT_ATOMS: atom_id res chain seq x y z
N MET A 1 6.21 -6.65 -1.92
CA MET A 1 5.60 -5.87 -0.83
C MET A 1 4.10 -5.86 -1.08
N ALA A 2 3.30 -6.46 -0.20
CA ALA A 2 1.85 -6.45 -0.33
C ALA A 2 1.27 -5.25 0.42
N MET A 3 0.20 -4.68 -0.13
CA MET A 3 -0.47 -3.50 0.40
C MET A 3 -1.98 -3.73 0.37
N MET A 4 -2.70 -3.17 1.33
CA MET A 4 -4.15 -3.03 1.30
C MET A 4 -4.53 -1.73 1.98
N VAL A 5 -5.59 -1.07 1.49
CA VAL A 5 -6.17 0.10 2.16
C VAL A 5 -7.52 -0.28 2.73
N VAL A 6 -7.81 0.13 3.96
CA VAL A 6 -9.12 -0.03 4.60
C VAL A 6 -9.74 1.34 4.79
N LEU A 7 -10.94 1.54 4.27
CA LEU A 7 -11.73 2.76 4.47
C LEU A 7 -12.84 2.50 5.47
N LEU A 8 -12.89 3.32 6.52
CA LEU A 8 -13.94 3.36 7.52
C LEU A 8 -14.68 4.69 7.39
N GLU A 9 -16.01 4.65 7.45
CA GLU A 9 -16.80 5.89 7.58
C GLU A 9 -16.39 6.60 8.86
N ALA A 10 -16.16 7.91 8.79
CA ALA A 10 -15.82 8.68 9.99
C ALA A 10 -17.03 8.68 10.93
N THR A 11 -16.82 8.17 12.14
CA THR A 11 -17.70 8.48 13.27
C THR A 11 -17.16 9.74 13.95
N ASP A 12 -18.03 10.50 14.64
CA ASP A 12 -17.67 11.74 15.34
C ASP A 12 -16.60 11.56 16.45
N GLY A 13 -16.13 10.32 16.67
CA GLY A 13 -15.09 9.99 17.64
C GLY A 13 -13.68 9.90 17.04
N GLU A 14 -12.70 9.94 17.94
CA GLU A 14 -11.30 9.66 17.62
C GLU A 14 -11.12 8.16 17.34
N PHE A 15 -10.58 7.81 16.17
CA PHE A 15 -10.26 6.44 15.81
C PHE A 15 -8.84 6.12 16.30
N SER A 16 -8.69 5.04 17.06
CA SER A 16 -7.39 4.57 17.52
C SER A 16 -7.22 3.08 17.26
N VAL A 17 -5.98 2.67 16.95
CA VAL A 17 -5.61 1.27 16.81
C VAL A 17 -5.07 0.77 18.14
N ARG A 18 -5.70 -0.26 18.70
CA ARG A 18 -5.32 -0.80 20.01
C ARG A 18 -4.20 -1.85 19.92
N PRO A 19 -3.43 -2.08 21.00
CA PRO A 19 -2.33 -3.06 21.00
C PRO A 19 -2.73 -4.50 20.62
N ASP A 20 -3.94 -4.93 21.01
CA ASP A 20 -4.48 -6.25 20.65
C ASP A 20 -4.71 -6.37 19.13
N GLN A 21 -5.13 -5.28 18.49
CA GLN A 21 -5.36 -5.21 17.04
C GLN A 21 -4.02 -5.24 16.28
N ILE A 22 -3.00 -4.51 16.77
CA ILE A 22 -1.64 -4.58 16.21
C ILE A 22 -1.11 -6.02 16.28
N SER A 23 -1.32 -6.70 17.41
CA SER A 23 -0.88 -8.08 17.58
C SER A 23 -1.59 -9.04 16.62
N GLN A 24 -2.87 -8.81 16.34
CA GLN A 24 -3.62 -9.58 15.33
C GLN A 24 -3.06 -9.33 13.92
N LEU A 25 -2.88 -8.07 13.54
CA LEU A 25 -2.35 -7.69 12.22
C LEU A 25 -0.93 -8.26 12.00
N ALA A 26 -0.08 -8.24 13.02
CA ALA A 26 1.25 -8.83 12.96
C ALA A 26 1.22 -10.33 12.63
N ARG A 27 0.25 -11.08 13.18
CA ARG A 27 0.07 -12.51 12.86
C ARG A 27 -0.38 -12.75 11.42
N LEU A 28 -0.99 -11.75 10.78
CA LEU A 28 -1.35 -11.79 9.36
C LEU A 28 -0.19 -11.38 8.43
N GLY A 29 0.99 -11.09 8.99
CA GLY A 29 2.17 -10.69 8.22
C GLY A 29 2.25 -9.20 7.91
N VAL A 30 1.36 -8.38 8.49
CA VAL A 30 1.45 -6.91 8.42
C VAL A 30 2.63 -6.46 9.28
N SER A 31 3.50 -5.63 8.71
CA SER A 31 4.69 -5.09 9.38
C SER A 31 4.70 -3.57 9.46
N ASN A 32 3.88 -2.89 8.66
CA ASN A 32 3.72 -1.44 8.68
C ASN A 32 2.25 -1.06 8.58
N LEU A 33 1.86 -0.02 9.32
CA LEU A 33 0.50 0.53 9.34
C LEU A 33 0.60 2.05 9.33
N ALA A 34 -0.16 2.68 8.45
CA ALA A 34 -0.39 4.12 8.48
C ALA A 34 -1.87 4.41 8.69
N LEU A 35 -2.17 5.35 9.58
CA LEU A 35 -3.52 5.86 9.84
C LEU A 35 -3.63 7.27 9.24
N VAL A 36 -4.66 7.48 8.41
CA VAL A 36 -4.96 8.76 7.78
C VAL A 36 -6.44 9.10 7.99
N ARG A 37 -6.79 10.38 7.99
CA ARG A 37 -8.16 10.85 8.21
C ARG A 37 -8.42 12.12 7.42
N ASP A 38 -9.66 12.24 6.94
CA ASP A 38 -10.28 13.49 6.50
C ASP A 38 -11.61 13.72 7.28
N PRO A 39 -12.40 14.76 6.99
CA PRO A 39 -13.67 15.00 7.68
C PRO A 39 -14.73 13.90 7.58
N HIS A 40 -14.62 12.98 6.62
CA HIS A 40 -15.65 11.99 6.29
C HIS A 40 -15.17 10.54 6.36
N THR A 41 -13.85 10.29 6.38
CA THR A 41 -13.28 8.96 6.26
C THR A 41 -12.03 8.81 7.10
N VAL A 42 -11.87 7.61 7.68
CA VAL A 42 -10.61 7.12 8.23
C VAL A 42 -10.04 6.09 7.26
N GLY A 43 -8.84 6.34 6.76
CA GLY A 43 -8.09 5.42 5.92
C GLY A 43 -6.99 4.72 6.73
N ILE A 44 -6.81 3.43 6.48
CA ILE A 44 -5.74 2.65 7.10
C ILE A 44 -4.98 1.93 5.99
N VAL A 45 -3.69 2.21 5.88
CA VAL A 45 -2.81 1.52 4.94
C VAL A 45 -2.11 0.41 5.69
N LEU A 46 -2.23 -0.82 5.19
CA LEU A 46 -1.57 -2.00 5.73
C LEU A 46 -0.53 -2.48 4.74
N GLU A 47 0.69 -2.68 5.21
CA GLU A 47 1.79 -3.18 4.39
C GLU A 47 2.52 -4.31 5.11
N GLY A 48 2.97 -5.27 4.32
CA GLY A 48 3.74 -6.39 4.81
C GLY A 48 4.28 -7.23 3.67
N TRP A 49 5.45 -7.81 3.86
CA TRP A 49 6.04 -8.75 2.89
C TRP A 49 5.38 -10.14 2.99
N LEU A 50 5.00 -10.56 4.21
CA LEU A 50 4.25 -11.80 4.47
C LEU A 50 2.73 -11.62 4.42
N PHE A 51 2.26 -10.37 4.33
CA PHE A 51 0.83 -10.09 4.25
C PHE A 51 0.27 -10.52 2.88
N ASP A 52 -0.84 -11.24 2.87
CA ASP A 52 -1.56 -11.64 1.66
C ASP A 52 -2.98 -11.07 1.67
N PRO A 53 -3.21 -9.89 1.08
CA PRO A 53 -4.52 -9.24 1.05
C PRO A 53 -5.61 -10.10 0.40
N ALA A 54 -5.26 -10.97 -0.56
CA ALA A 54 -6.24 -11.79 -1.25
C ALA A 54 -6.77 -12.91 -0.36
N ARG A 55 -5.95 -13.42 0.57
CA ARG A 55 -6.33 -14.52 1.48
C ARG A 55 -6.76 -14.03 2.86
N SER A 56 -6.07 -13.04 3.43
CA SER A 56 -6.30 -12.57 4.80
C SER A 56 -6.86 -11.14 4.90
N GLY A 57 -7.16 -10.47 3.77
CA GLY A 57 -7.66 -9.10 3.78
C GLY A 57 -8.95 -8.91 4.59
N ALA A 58 -9.92 -9.81 4.43
CA ALA A 58 -11.16 -9.75 5.21
C ALA A 58 -10.94 -9.94 6.71
N GLU A 59 -9.95 -10.75 7.10
CA GLU A 59 -9.56 -10.92 8.50
C GLU A 59 -8.88 -9.66 9.04
N ALA A 60 -7.97 -9.07 8.26
CA ALA A 60 -7.31 -7.81 8.62
C ALA A 60 -8.30 -6.66 8.83
N VAL A 61 -9.36 -6.54 8.01
CA VAL A 61 -10.43 -5.56 8.23
C VAL A 61 -11.14 -5.83 9.57
N ARG A 62 -11.53 -7.08 9.84
CA ARG A 62 -12.21 -7.46 11.09
C ARG A 62 -11.35 -7.22 12.34
N SER A 63 -10.03 -7.37 12.24
CA SER A 63 -9.10 -7.08 13.34
C SER A 63 -9.08 -5.60 13.73
N ILE A 64 -9.40 -4.72 12.78
CA ILE A 64 -9.32 -3.27 12.94
C ILE A 64 -10.68 -2.69 13.35
N ALA A 65 -11.75 -3.11 12.68
CA ALA A 65 -13.08 -2.58 12.89
C ALA A 65 -14.17 -3.59 12.53
N ASN A 66 -15.35 -3.43 13.12
CA ASN A 66 -16.55 -4.22 12.80
C ASN A 66 -17.25 -3.69 11.54
N GLY A 67 -16.48 -3.50 10.46
CA GLY A 67 -16.96 -2.92 9.20
C GLY A 67 -15.85 -2.14 8.50
N GLY A 68 -16.06 -1.84 7.22
CA GLY A 68 -15.10 -1.12 6.39
C GLY A 68 -15.01 -1.68 4.97
N ARG A 69 -14.50 -0.86 4.06
CA ARG A 69 -14.26 -1.25 2.67
C ARG A 69 -12.78 -1.49 2.46
N ALA A 70 -12.41 -2.71 2.07
CA ALA A 70 -11.05 -3.01 1.63
C ALA A 70 -10.86 -2.59 0.18
N LEU A 71 -9.78 -1.85 -0.09
CA LEU A 71 -9.28 -1.56 -1.42
C LEU A 71 -8.01 -2.39 -1.64
N HIS A 72 -8.05 -3.23 -2.66
CA HIS A 72 -6.91 -4.03 -3.09
C HIS A 72 -6.13 -3.25 -4.16
N PRO A 73 -4.79 -3.25 -4.10
CA PRO A 73 -3.99 -2.60 -5.13
C PRO A 73 -4.20 -3.31 -6.46
N VAL A 74 -4.66 -2.55 -7.46
CA VAL A 74 -4.79 -3.01 -8.85
C VAL A 74 -3.50 -2.76 -9.63
N LEU A 75 -2.81 -1.65 -9.33
CA LEU A 75 -1.55 -1.25 -9.94
C LEU A 75 -0.68 -0.58 -8.87
N HIS A 76 0.61 -0.91 -8.88
CA HIS A 76 1.63 -0.19 -8.12
C HIS A 76 2.78 0.12 -9.07
N MET A 77 3.14 1.39 -9.16
CA MET A 77 4.13 1.89 -10.12
C MET A 77 5.05 2.89 -9.44
N ALA A 78 6.35 2.71 -9.63
CA ALA A 78 7.32 3.74 -9.30
C ALA A 78 7.26 4.85 -10.35
N VAL A 79 7.14 6.10 -9.92
CA VAL A 79 7.13 7.28 -10.79
C VAL A 79 8.42 8.06 -10.52
N THR A 80 9.10 8.47 -11.58
CA THR A 80 10.35 9.24 -11.51
C THR A 80 10.31 10.41 -12.49
N THR A 81 10.96 11.51 -12.13
CA THR A 81 11.18 12.67 -13.01
C THR A 81 12.49 12.57 -13.80
N ALA A 82 13.24 11.46 -13.65
CA ALA A 82 14.46 11.24 -14.41
C ALA A 82 14.17 11.32 -15.92
N VAL A 83 14.95 12.13 -16.63
CA VAL A 83 14.92 12.17 -18.09
C VAL A 83 15.26 10.75 -18.57
N PRO A 84 14.49 10.15 -19.51
CA PRO A 84 14.87 8.87 -20.08
C PRO A 84 16.22 9.08 -20.77
N GLU A 85 17.30 8.59 -20.15
CA GLU A 85 18.58 8.51 -20.86
C GLU A 85 18.39 7.45 -21.95
N GLY A 86 18.20 7.93 -23.17
CA GLY A 86 17.95 7.10 -24.33
C GLY A 86 19.00 5.99 -24.43
N GLY A 87 18.54 4.76 -24.60
CA GLY A 87 19.40 3.68 -25.05
C GLY A 87 20.13 4.16 -26.30
N ARG A 88 21.46 4.18 -26.26
CA ARG A 88 22.27 4.55 -27.42
C ARG A 88 21.81 3.72 -28.60
N ASP A 89 21.24 4.39 -29.60
CA ASP A 89 20.98 3.79 -30.89
C ASP A 89 22.34 3.36 -31.44
N VAL A 90 22.51 2.06 -31.69
CA VAL A 90 23.77 1.44 -32.17
C VAL A 90 24.18 2.00 -33.54
N ARG A 91 23.38 2.88 -34.13
CA ARG A 91 23.62 3.54 -35.42
C ARG A 91 24.54 4.76 -35.36
N ASP A 92 24.89 5.28 -34.18
CA ASP A 92 25.84 6.41 -34.03
C ASP A 92 27.29 5.93 -33.76
N ILE A 93 27.74 4.90 -34.48
CA ILE A 93 29.17 4.60 -34.56
C ILE A 93 29.75 5.50 -35.67
N PRO A 94 30.57 6.51 -35.36
CA PRO A 94 31.21 7.29 -36.41
C PRO A 94 32.12 6.38 -37.22
N HIS A 95 31.83 6.24 -38.52
CA HIS A 95 32.73 5.57 -39.45
C HIS A 95 34.09 6.26 -39.40
N ALA A 96 35.08 5.55 -38.87
CA ALA A 96 36.48 5.94 -38.95
C ALA A 96 36.85 6.12 -40.43
N ARG A 97 37.11 7.36 -40.84
CA ARG A 97 37.71 7.64 -42.15
C ARG A 97 39.17 7.16 -42.11
N THR A 98 39.49 6.38 -43.13
CA THR A 98 40.77 5.73 -43.40
C THR A 98 41.86 6.74 -43.73
#